data_AF-A0A3C1NZA0-F1
#
_entry.id   AF-A0A3C1NZA0-F1
#
_cell.length_a   1.000
_cell.length_b   1.000
_cell.length_c   1.000
_cell.angle_alpha   90.00
_cell.angle_beta   90.00
_cell.angle_gamma   90.00
#
_symmetry.space_group_name_H-M   'P 1'
#
loop_
_entity.id
_entity.type
_entity.pdbx_description
1 polymer ?
#
loop_
_entity_poly.entity_id
_entity_poly.type
_entity_poly.pdbx_seq_one_letter_code
_entity_poly.pdbx_strand_id
1 'polypeptide(L)'
;SDGEVARWRRTTSAKGVFSDRVGHYTAEGLIPIALGLRAAGFPEAGWLDTPWPLVGALISVMVLYNKALNDMVHVSRAYNDLPRLEERAEVAQPHRSLLRRLRSMARFFPFHRAYHSVELTLLALVAAVGDAITGDLAVTRLLVVALAVFGVVTIVGHLASILSSSRLR
;
A
#
# COMPACT_ATOMS: atom_id res chain seq x y z
N SER A 1 -3.28 11.89 -15.64
CA SER A 1 -4.16 12.40 -16.71
C SER A 1 -4.65 11.36 -17.71
N ASP A 2 -4.51 10.05 -17.46
CA ASP A 2 -4.84 9.03 -18.49
C ASP A 2 -6.17 8.28 -18.22
N GLY A 3 -6.57 8.13 -16.95
CA GLY A 3 -7.81 7.44 -16.58
C GLY A 3 -9.11 8.20 -16.87
N GLU A 4 -9.06 9.51 -17.11
CA GLU A 4 -10.25 10.33 -17.42
C GLU A 4 -10.60 10.30 -18.91
N VAL A 5 -9.59 10.29 -19.79
CA VAL A 5 -9.76 10.22 -21.24
C VAL A 5 -10.26 8.83 -21.68
N ALA A 6 -9.78 7.76 -21.02
CA ALA A 6 -10.23 6.39 -21.30
C ALA A 6 -11.70 6.15 -20.95
N ARG A 7 -12.20 6.77 -19.87
CA ARG A 7 -13.62 6.71 -19.48
C ARG A 7 -14.51 7.48 -20.46
N TRP A 8 -14.04 8.62 -20.96
CA TRP A 8 -14.78 9.43 -21.94
C TRP A 8 -14.87 8.77 -23.32
N ARG A 9 -13.87 7.96 -23.72
CA ARG A 9 -13.86 7.27 -25.02
C ARG A 9 -14.45 5.85 -25.02
N ARG A 10 -14.88 5.30 -23.87
CA ARG A 10 -15.30 3.88 -23.70
C ARG A 10 -14.26 2.86 -24.20
N THR A 11 -12.99 3.25 -24.31
CA THR A 11 -11.90 2.39 -24.82
C THR A 11 -11.13 1.72 -23.67
N THR A 12 -11.82 1.19 -22.65
CA THR A 12 -11.16 0.38 -21.62
C THR A 12 -10.91 -1.02 -22.20
N SER A 13 -9.75 -1.21 -22.82
CA SER A 13 -9.32 -2.52 -23.29
C SER A 13 -8.77 -3.35 -22.13
N ALA A 14 -9.00 -4.67 -22.14
CA ALA A 14 -8.41 -5.58 -21.15
C ALA A 14 -6.88 -5.47 -21.10
N LYS A 15 -6.25 -5.26 -22.28
CA LYS A 15 -4.81 -5.00 -22.40
C LYS A 15 -4.38 -3.73 -21.67
N GLY A 16 -5.14 -2.64 -21.80
CA GLY A 16 -4.87 -1.37 -21.12
C GLY A 16 -4.92 -1.51 -19.59
N VAL A 17 -5.97 -2.16 -19.08
CA VAL A 17 -6.11 -2.41 -17.62
C VAL A 17 -4.97 -3.29 -17.09
N PHE A 18 -4.57 -4.31 -17.84
CA PHE A 18 -3.45 -5.16 -17.47
C PHE A 18 -2.13 -4.37 -17.40
N SER A 19 -1.80 -3.61 -18.45
CA SER A 19 -0.57 -2.82 -18.50
C SER A 19 -0.53 -1.75 -17.41
N ASP A 20 -1.65 -1.09 -17.13
CA ASP A 20 -1.77 -0.12 -16.02
C ASP A 20 -1.47 -0.75 -14.66
N ARG A 21 -2.06 -1.92 -14.37
CA ARG A 21 -1.79 -2.66 -13.13
C ARG A 21 -0.34 -3.08 -13.00
N VAL A 22 0.28 -3.58 -14.07
CA VAL A 22 1.70 -3.95 -14.08
C VAL A 22 2.57 -2.73 -13.71
N GLY A 23 2.36 -1.59 -14.37
CA GLY A 23 3.10 -0.37 -14.08
C GLY A 23 2.90 0.10 -12.63
N HIS A 24 1.66 0.13 -12.18
CA HIS A 24 1.31 0.57 -10.84
C HIS A 24 1.87 -0.34 -9.74
N TYR A 25 1.84 -1.66 -9.93
CA TYR A 25 2.36 -2.62 -8.95
C TYR A 25 3.89 -2.60 -8.93
N THR A 26 4.52 -2.46 -10.10
CA THR A 26 5.98 -2.31 -10.20
C THR A 26 6.44 -1.07 -9.44
N ALA A 27 5.81 0.08 -9.67
CA ALA A 27 6.16 1.32 -8.98
C ALA A 27 5.99 1.19 -7.46
N GLU A 28 4.88 0.63 -7.00
CA GLU A 28 4.66 0.44 -5.56
C GLU A 28 5.59 -0.58 -4.92
N GLY A 29 5.96 -1.65 -5.62
CA GLY A 29 6.92 -2.62 -5.13
C GLY A 29 8.33 -2.04 -5.00
N LEU A 30 8.71 -1.09 -5.86
CA LEU A 30 10.04 -0.49 -5.83
C LEU A 30 10.25 0.52 -4.71
N ILE A 31 9.21 1.21 -4.23
CA ILE A 31 9.35 2.23 -3.19
C ILE A 31 9.88 1.64 -1.86
N PRO A 32 9.33 0.54 -1.31
CA PRO A 32 9.88 -0.08 -0.10
C PRO A 32 11.31 -0.60 -0.26
N ILE A 33 11.66 -1.09 -1.45
CA ILE A 33 13.04 -1.53 -1.76
C ILE A 33 13.98 -0.32 -1.67
N ALA A 34 13.63 0.78 -2.34
CA ALA A 34 14.42 2.01 -2.29
C ALA A 34 14.55 2.56 -0.86
N LEU A 35 13.49 2.49 -0.05
CA LEU A 35 13.54 2.87 1.38
C LEU A 35 14.47 1.96 2.19
N GLY A 36 14.44 0.64 1.96
CA GLY A 36 15.36 -0.29 2.62
C GLY A 36 16.81 -0.05 2.25
N LEU A 37 17.09 0.21 0.96
CA LEU A 37 18.42 0.60 0.48
C LEU A 37 18.87 1.92 1.12
N ARG A 38 17.99 2.91 1.19
CA ARG A 38 18.28 4.18 1.85
C ARG A 38 18.59 4.00 3.33
N ALA A 39 17.79 3.21 4.06
CA ALA A 39 18.02 2.92 5.48
C ALA A 39 19.38 2.23 5.74
N ALA A 40 19.86 1.49 4.75
CA ALA A 40 21.16 0.83 4.72
C ALA A 40 22.33 1.79 4.44
N GLY A 41 22.07 3.01 3.95
CA GLY A 41 23.09 3.95 3.50
C GLY A 41 23.57 3.74 2.07
N PHE A 42 22.81 3.02 1.23
CA PHE A 42 23.16 2.86 -0.19
C PHE A 42 23.35 4.23 -0.88
N PRO A 43 24.39 4.42 -1.72
CA PRO A 43 25.34 3.42 -2.21
C PRO A 43 26.67 3.30 -1.43
N GLU A 44 26.76 3.88 -0.23
CA GLU A 44 28.01 3.90 0.56
C GLU A 44 28.47 2.50 0.99
N ALA A 45 29.78 2.32 1.19
CA ALA A 45 30.36 1.04 1.58
C ALA A 45 29.71 0.45 2.85
N GLY A 46 29.46 -0.85 2.84
CA GLY A 46 28.85 -1.58 3.97
C GLY A 46 27.31 -1.57 4.01
N TRP A 47 26.63 -1.01 3.01
CA TRP A 47 25.15 -1.03 2.96
C TRP A 47 24.56 -2.45 2.97
N LEU A 48 25.26 -3.43 2.40
CA LEU A 48 24.86 -4.85 2.42
C LEU A 48 25.12 -5.56 3.76
N ASP A 49 25.91 -4.96 4.66
CA ASP A 49 26.24 -5.56 5.96
C ASP A 49 25.12 -5.36 6.99
N THR A 50 24.03 -4.71 6.60
CA THR A 50 22.87 -4.39 7.44
C THR A 50 21.63 -5.14 6.96
N PRO A 51 20.64 -5.40 7.84
CA PRO A 51 19.42 -6.10 7.44
C PRO A 51 18.46 -5.22 6.61
N TRP A 52 18.72 -3.91 6.49
CA TRP A 52 17.79 -2.94 5.93
C TRP A 52 17.36 -3.22 4.48
N PRO A 53 18.24 -3.66 3.56
CA PRO A 53 17.82 -4.05 2.21
C PRO A 53 16.83 -5.22 2.22
N LEU A 54 17.06 -6.22 3.07
CA LEU A 54 16.15 -7.36 3.24
C LEU A 54 14.81 -6.91 3.82
N VAL A 55 14.81 -6.04 4.83
CA VAL A 55 13.57 -5.49 5.41
C VAL A 55 12.77 -4.71 4.36
N GLY A 56 13.42 -3.88 3.54
CA GLY A 56 12.76 -3.19 2.42
C GLY A 56 12.15 -4.15 1.39
N ALA A 57 12.87 -5.21 1.05
CA ALA A 57 12.36 -6.27 0.16
C ALA A 57 11.16 -7.02 0.76
N LEU A 58 11.19 -7.33 2.06
CA LEU A 58 10.06 -7.94 2.76
C LEU A 58 8.82 -7.03 2.75
N ILE A 59 9.00 -5.72 3.02
CA ILE A 59 7.89 -4.75 2.93
C ILE A 59 7.34 -4.69 1.50
N SER A 60 8.19 -4.76 0.48
CA SER A 60 7.76 -4.83 -0.93
C SER A 60 6.88 -6.06 -1.20
N VAL A 61 7.32 -7.24 -0.76
CA VAL A 61 6.52 -8.48 -0.85
C VAL A 61 5.18 -8.29 -0.16
N MET A 62 5.17 -7.65 1.00
CA MET A 62 3.95 -7.40 1.76
C MET A 62 2.97 -6.47 1.04
N VAL A 63 3.46 -5.38 0.45
CA VAL A 63 2.66 -4.45 -0.39
C VAL A 63 2.05 -5.17 -1.59
N LEU A 64 2.89 -5.91 -2.33
CA LEU A 64 2.45 -6.65 -3.51
C LEU A 64 1.47 -7.76 -3.15
N TYR A 65 1.69 -8.46 -2.04
CA TYR A 65 0.79 -9.50 -1.56
C TYR A 65 -0.58 -8.93 -1.17
N ASN A 66 -0.59 -7.79 -0.47
CA ASN A 66 -1.84 -7.10 -0.11
C ASN A 66 -2.66 -6.69 -1.34
N LYS A 67 -1.99 -6.29 -2.42
CA LYS A 67 -2.60 -6.01 -3.72
C LYS A 67 -3.10 -7.26 -4.42
N ALA A 68 -2.30 -8.32 -4.44
CA ALA A 68 -2.69 -9.62 -4.99
C ALA A 68 -3.95 -10.18 -4.29
N LEU A 69 -4.11 -9.99 -2.98
CA LEU A 69 -5.33 -10.38 -2.25
C LEU A 69 -6.58 -9.67 -2.80
N ASN A 70 -6.51 -8.37 -3.08
CA ASN A 70 -7.62 -7.63 -3.70
C ASN A 70 -7.96 -8.17 -5.09
N ASP A 71 -6.93 -8.41 -5.91
CA ASP A 71 -7.11 -8.94 -7.26
C ASP A 71 -7.69 -10.36 -7.24
N MET A 72 -7.25 -11.20 -6.30
CA MET A 72 -7.78 -12.55 -6.10
C MET A 72 -9.28 -12.54 -5.76
N VAL A 73 -9.80 -11.56 -5.02
CA VAL A 73 -11.26 -11.44 -4.81
C VAL A 73 -11.99 -11.26 -6.13
N HIS A 74 -11.48 -10.39 -7.02
CA HIS A 74 -12.10 -10.19 -8.33
C HIS A 74 -11.99 -11.43 -9.22
N VAL A 75 -10.84 -12.11 -9.22
CA VAL A 75 -10.63 -13.35 -9.97
C VAL A 75 -11.54 -14.48 -9.45
N SER A 76 -11.58 -14.69 -8.14
CA SER A 76 -12.44 -15.71 -7.51
C SER A 76 -13.91 -15.47 -7.84
N ARG A 77 -14.40 -14.22 -7.78
CA ARG A 77 -15.78 -13.90 -8.17
C ARG A 77 -16.05 -14.18 -9.65
N ALA A 78 -15.13 -13.77 -10.54
CA ALA A 78 -15.26 -14.01 -11.96
C ALA A 78 -15.29 -15.51 -12.31
N TYR A 79 -14.54 -16.34 -11.58
CA TYR A 79 -14.56 -17.80 -11.75
C TYR A 79 -15.78 -18.50 -11.16
N ASN A 80 -16.58 -17.81 -10.33
CA ASN A 80 -17.80 -18.35 -9.72
C ASN A 80 -19.07 -17.65 -10.24
N ASP A 81 -18.98 -16.98 -11.40
CA ASP A 81 -20.09 -16.23 -12.04
C ASP A 81 -20.79 -15.22 -11.10
N LEU A 82 -20.07 -14.76 -10.07
CA LEU A 82 -20.59 -13.78 -9.13
C LEU A 82 -20.57 -12.38 -9.77
N PRO A 83 -21.58 -11.53 -9.50
CA PRO A 83 -21.63 -10.19 -10.06
C PRO A 83 -20.37 -9.40 -9.66
N ARG A 84 -19.89 -8.55 -10.55
CA ARG A 84 -18.77 -7.65 -10.24
C ARG A 84 -19.15 -6.84 -8.99
N LEU A 85 -18.20 -6.71 -8.06
CA LEU A 85 -18.35 -5.76 -6.97
C LEU A 85 -18.49 -4.39 -7.62
N GLU A 86 -19.67 -3.78 -7.51
CA GLU A 86 -19.84 -2.37 -7.89
C GLU A 86 -18.84 -1.57 -7.04
N GLU A 87 -17.98 -0.79 -7.69
CA GLU A 87 -17.37 0.36 -7.04
C GLU A 87 -18.52 1.32 -6.73
N ARG A 88 -19.21 1.12 -5.61
CA ARG A 88 -20.12 2.12 -5.08
C ARG A 88 -19.27 3.30 -4.65
N ALA A 89 -19.14 4.26 -5.57
CA ALA A 89 -18.50 5.54 -5.35
C ALA A 89 -19.27 6.43 -4.35
N GLU A 90 -20.38 5.96 -3.77
CA GLU A 90 -21.18 6.76 -2.83
C GLU A 90 -21.58 6.01 -1.56
N VAL A 91 -21.53 6.77 -0.47
CA VAL A 91 -21.90 6.49 0.92
C VAL A 91 -20.87 5.74 1.78
N ALA A 92 -19.69 6.34 1.90
CA ALA A 92 -18.98 6.35 3.19
C ALA A 92 -19.58 7.42 4.13
N GLN A 93 -20.83 7.27 4.55
CA GLN A 93 -21.32 7.93 5.76
C GLN A 93 -21.66 6.87 6.80
N PRO A 94 -20.82 6.70 7.85
CA PRO A 94 -21.15 5.79 8.94
C PRO A 94 -22.33 6.38 9.72
N HIS A 95 -23.51 5.81 9.53
CA HIS A 95 -24.62 6.00 10.44
C HIS A 95 -24.26 5.36 11.80
N ARG A 96 -24.41 6.18 12.85
CA ARG A 96 -24.41 5.87 14.30
C ARG A 96 -23.07 5.97 15.05
N SER A 97 -22.93 7.14 15.67
CA SER A 97 -22.93 7.38 17.13
C SER A 97 -21.93 6.63 18.03
N LEU A 98 -21.24 7.42 18.87
CA LEU A 98 -20.41 7.09 20.04
C LEU A 98 -18.97 6.56 19.87
N LEU A 99 -18.56 6.03 18.72
CA LEU A 99 -17.14 5.68 18.46
C LEU A 99 -16.28 6.83 17.89
N ARG A 100 -16.87 8.03 17.75
CA ARG A 100 -16.31 9.19 17.04
C ARG A 100 -15.16 9.91 17.77
N ARG A 101 -15.03 9.74 19.09
CA ARG A 101 -13.98 10.42 19.89
C ARG A 101 -12.68 9.61 20.00
N LEU A 102 -12.74 8.28 20.11
CA LEU A 102 -11.54 7.43 20.12
C LEU A 102 -10.86 7.35 18.74
N ARG A 103 -11.61 7.49 17.65
CA ARG A 103 -11.08 7.51 16.28
C ARG A 103 -10.32 8.79 15.93
N SER A 104 -10.31 9.81 16.78
CA SER A 104 -9.76 11.13 16.43
C SER A 104 -8.24 11.16 16.30
N MET A 105 -7.53 10.31 17.03
CA MET A 105 -6.06 10.21 16.95
C MET A 105 -5.62 9.22 15.86
N ALA A 106 -6.39 8.15 15.64
CA ALA A 106 -6.19 7.19 14.53
C ALA A 106 -6.67 7.72 13.16
N ARG A 107 -7.29 8.90 13.10
CA ARG A 107 -7.76 9.55 11.87
C ARG A 107 -6.73 10.46 11.20
N PHE A 108 -5.62 10.78 11.87
CA PHE A 108 -4.57 11.61 11.27
C PHE A 108 -3.68 10.80 10.31
N PHE A 109 -3.67 9.47 10.43
CA PHE A 109 -3.04 8.57 9.47
C PHE A 109 -3.91 7.33 9.30
N PRO A 110 -4.67 7.18 8.19
CA PRO A 110 -5.25 5.89 7.86
C PRO A 110 -4.09 4.91 7.61
N PHE A 111 -3.75 4.08 8.61
CA PHE A 111 -2.63 3.12 8.55
C PHE A 111 -2.72 2.15 7.35
N HIS A 112 -3.92 1.87 6.85
CA HIS A 112 -4.11 1.09 5.62
C HIS A 112 -3.61 1.82 4.37
N ARG A 113 -3.61 3.15 4.38
CA ARG A 113 -3.29 4.01 3.25
C ARG A 113 -1.79 4.28 3.13
N ALA A 114 -1.02 3.99 4.18
CA ALA A 114 0.44 4.17 4.18
C ALA A 114 1.15 3.35 3.10
N TYR A 115 0.52 2.29 2.59
CA TYR A 115 1.05 1.44 1.53
C TYR A 115 0.65 1.88 0.11
N HIS A 116 -0.15 2.92 -0.04
CA HIS A 116 -0.37 3.53 -1.35
C HIS A 116 0.83 4.38 -1.75
N SER A 117 1.10 4.41 -3.07
CA SER A 117 2.34 5.01 -3.59
C SER A 117 2.54 6.47 -3.16
N VAL A 118 1.46 7.26 -3.15
CA VAL A 118 1.53 8.70 -2.83
C VAL A 118 1.85 8.92 -1.36
N GLU A 119 1.18 8.20 -0.47
CA GLU A 119 1.35 8.31 0.97
C GLU A 119 2.72 7.79 1.39
N LEU A 120 3.18 6.69 0.79
CA LEU A 120 4.51 6.14 1.06
C LEU A 120 5.62 7.08 0.61
N THR A 121 5.47 7.75 -0.53
CA THR A 121 6.45 8.75 -1.00
C THR A 121 6.42 10.03 -0.17
N LEU A 122 5.26 10.46 0.33
CA LEU A 122 5.17 11.56 1.29
C LEU A 122 5.81 11.20 2.64
N LEU A 123 5.60 9.98 3.13
CA LEU A 123 6.29 9.48 4.33
C LEU A 123 7.80 9.43 4.13
N ALA A 124 8.26 8.97 2.96
CA ALA A 124 9.67 8.97 2.60
C ALA A 124 10.26 10.39 2.58
N LEU A 125 9.51 11.37 2.06
CA LEU A 125 9.90 12.78 2.07
C LEU A 125 10.01 13.32 3.50
N VAL A 126 9.04 13.04 4.36
CA VAL A 126 9.09 13.44 5.79
C VAL A 126 10.30 12.81 6.49
N ALA A 127 10.56 11.53 6.24
CA ALA A 127 11.73 10.85 6.80
C ALA A 127 13.04 11.47 6.29
N ALA A 128 13.14 11.81 5.01
CA ALA A 128 14.31 12.46 4.44
C ALA A 128 14.56 13.86 5.04
N VAL A 129 13.51 14.64 5.30
CA VAL A 129 13.63 15.92 6.02
C VAL A 129 14.08 15.68 7.46
N GLY A 130 13.55 14.66 8.13
CA GLY A 130 13.96 14.28 9.48
C GLY A 130 15.43 13.89 9.56
N ASP A 131 15.90 13.02 8.66
CA ASP A 131 17.29 12.60 8.53
C ASP A 131 18.23 13.81 8.31
N ALA A 132 17.82 14.77 7.47
CA ALA A 132 18.59 15.98 7.23
C ALA A 132 18.75 16.87 8.48
N ILE A 133 17.78 16.81 9.41
CA ILE A 133 17.83 17.53 10.69
C ILE A 133 18.67 16.77 11.72
N THR A 134 18.56 15.44 11.80
CA THR A 134 19.31 14.62 12.77
C THR A 134 20.75 14.39 12.36
N GLY A 135 21.07 14.52 11.07
CA GLY A 135 22.39 14.24 10.52
C GLY A 135 22.70 12.76 10.36
N ASP A 136 21.68 11.89 10.42
CA ASP A 136 21.80 10.44 10.28
C ASP A 136 20.57 9.84 9.57
N LEU A 137 20.49 8.51 9.50
CA LEU A 137 19.37 7.78 8.88
C LEU A 137 18.35 7.25 9.90
N ALA A 138 18.33 7.78 11.13
CA ALA A 138 17.50 7.24 12.20
C ALA A 138 16.00 7.35 11.87
N VAL A 139 15.57 8.44 11.21
CA VAL A 139 14.17 8.68 10.89
C VAL A 139 13.72 7.75 9.77
N THR A 140 14.54 7.57 8.73
CA THR A 140 14.27 6.57 7.68
C THR A 140 14.22 5.15 8.26
N ARG A 141 15.13 4.78 9.15
CA ARG A 141 15.12 3.45 9.80
C ARG A 141 13.88 3.22 10.65
N LEU A 142 13.46 4.24 11.40
CA LEU A 142 12.21 4.20 12.16
C LEU A 142 11.00 4.00 11.25
N LEU A 143 10.93 4.72 10.12
CA LEU A 143 9.88 4.55 9.12
C LEU A 143 9.86 3.11 8.57
N VAL A 144 11.01 2.56 8.19
CA VAL A 144 11.12 1.20 7.66
C VAL A 144 10.65 0.16 8.70
N VAL A 145 11.04 0.31 9.97
CA VAL A 145 10.56 -0.56 11.06
C VAL A 145 9.04 -0.45 11.22
N ALA A 146 8.50 0.78 11.22
CA ALA A 146 7.07 0.99 11.35
C ALA A 146 6.29 0.34 10.19
N LEU A 147 6.75 0.49 8.95
CA LEU A 147 6.17 -0.16 7.77
C LEU A 147 6.25 -1.68 7.87
N ALA A 148 7.36 -2.25 8.34
CA ALA A 148 7.44 -3.70 8.52
C ALA A 148 6.40 -4.20 9.54
N VAL A 149 6.29 -3.56 10.71
CA VAL A 149 5.35 -3.98 11.77
C VAL A 149 3.90 -3.80 11.32
N PHE A 150 3.53 -2.61 10.83
CA PHE A 150 2.16 -2.35 10.42
C PHE A 150 1.75 -3.14 9.18
N GLY A 151 2.71 -3.52 8.34
CA GLY A 151 2.43 -4.28 7.13
C GLY A 151 1.93 -5.68 7.46
N VAL A 152 2.52 -6.31 8.50
CA VAL A 152 2.11 -7.66 8.94
C VAL A 152 0.67 -7.61 9.45
N VAL A 153 0.39 -6.62 10.30
CA VAL A 153 -0.97 -6.38 10.82
C VAL A 153 -1.96 -6.13 9.67
N THR A 154 -1.55 -5.35 8.67
CA THR A 154 -2.40 -5.01 7.52
C THR A 154 -2.74 -6.26 6.70
N ILE A 155 -1.76 -7.11 6.37
CA ILE A 155 -2.00 -8.32 5.59
C ILE A 155 -2.91 -9.29 6.32
N VAL A 156 -2.60 -9.58 7.59
CA VAL A 156 -3.38 -10.53 8.39
C VAL A 156 -4.81 -10.02 8.57
N GLY A 157 -4.97 -8.74 8.91
CA GLY A 157 -6.29 -8.12 9.05
C GLY A 157 -7.07 -8.10 7.75
N HIS A 158 -6.42 -7.81 6.62
CA HIS A 158 -7.06 -7.79 5.32
C HIS A 158 -7.50 -9.19 4.87
N LEU A 159 -6.63 -10.19 5.02
CA LEU A 159 -6.96 -11.58 4.71
C LEU A 159 -8.15 -12.06 5.56
N ALA A 160 -8.11 -11.84 6.88
CA ALA A 160 -9.22 -12.19 7.77
C ALA A 160 -10.53 -11.48 7.37
N SER A 161 -10.44 -10.21 6.99
CA SER A 161 -11.59 -9.43 6.50
C SER A 161 -12.17 -9.99 5.20
N ILE A 162 -11.33 -10.38 4.22
CA ILE A 162 -11.78 -11.00 2.98
C ILE A 162 -12.50 -12.32 3.25
N LEU A 163 -11.89 -13.20 4.05
CA LEU A 163 -12.42 -14.53 4.33
C LEU A 163 -13.72 -14.51 5.14
N SER A 164 -13.89 -13.52 6.02
CA SER A 164 -15.11 -13.34 6.81
C SER A 164 -16.21 -12.55 6.08
N SER A 165 -15.89 -11.93 4.95
CA SER A 165 -16.82 -11.07 4.22
C SER A 165 -17.73 -11.84 3.26
N SER A 166 -18.93 -11.28 3.04
CA SER A 166 -19.81 -11.69 1.93
C SER A 166 -19.22 -11.38 0.54
N ARG A 167 -18.04 -10.75 0.44
CA ARG A 167 -17.36 -10.49 -0.85
C ARG A 167 -17.03 -11.77 -1.62
N LEU A 168 -16.91 -12.91 -0.96
CA LEU A 168 -16.69 -14.22 -1.60
C LEU A 168 -17.97 -15.07 -1.68
N ARG A 169 -19.13 -14.50 -1.33
CA ARG A 169 -20.46 -15.10 -1.50
C ARG A 169 -21.28 -14.25 -2.49
#